data_AF-A0A2H9TR02-F1
#
_entry.id   AF-A0A2H9TR02-F1
#
_cell.length_a   1.000
_cell.length_b   1.000
_cell.length_c   1.000
_cell.angle_alpha   90.00
_cell.angle_beta   90.00
_cell.angle_gamma   90.00
#
_symmetry.space_group_name_H-M   'P 1'
#
loop_
_entity.id
_entity.type
_entity.pdbx_description
1 polymer ?
#
loop_
_entity_poly.entity_id
_entity_poly.type
_entity_poly.pdbx_seq_one_letter_code
_entity_poly.pdbx_strand_id
1 'polypeptide(L)'
;MTVECPNTFQASTESVPLEQARRCFRNELKIIDKDVSQLVGVIGELTGQRAEARKFRRRLETRLSEVNNVLLDSRSDDQRVEISRWQRTRSFRLIIEYLLQKGFFDTASILVNQHGLEVTDGAKTNFLANPLEFMLRRQEFVEFCRRRDLANAISYAKKHFANFSVSNELEVEQSLALLAFGEDSEIMPYKWLYDLDRWTDIADQFDHDKFALHGIPDRPQLISLIHAGLAALKTPQCCTSDTANINCPVCSPPLSSISTFLPFAHHETSLLVCPISGELMDADNPPMVLPNGNVYSSKALHEMAASMGGSVLCSKTKNVYRMMEARKCFI
;
A
#
# COMPACT_ATOMS: atom_id res chain seq x y z
N MET A 1 -60.44 9.46 -18.09
CA MET A 1 -60.04 10.65 -17.33
C MET A 1 -58.56 10.85 -17.54
N THR A 2 -58.24 11.50 -18.65
CA THR A 2 -56.91 11.91 -19.08
C THR A 2 -56.58 13.22 -18.38
N VAL A 3 -55.52 13.24 -17.59
CA VAL A 3 -55.02 14.46 -16.94
C VAL A 3 -54.35 15.30 -18.02
N GLU A 4 -55.00 16.40 -18.40
CA GLU A 4 -54.42 17.45 -19.24
C GLU A 4 -53.31 18.15 -18.45
N CYS A 5 -52.07 18.06 -18.93
CA CYS A 5 -50.99 18.95 -18.50
C CYS A 5 -51.05 20.23 -19.35
N PRO A 6 -51.12 21.42 -18.74
CA PRO A 6 -51.19 22.68 -19.47
C PRO A 6 -49.85 23.00 -20.14
N ASN A 7 -49.86 22.99 -21.48
CA ASN A 7 -48.81 23.60 -22.29
C ASN A 7 -48.89 25.13 -22.16
N THR A 8 -48.15 25.69 -21.23
CA THR A 8 -47.73 27.10 -21.28
C THR A 8 -46.45 27.27 -20.48
N PHE A 9 -45.31 26.85 -21.06
CA PHE A 9 -44.04 27.41 -20.66
C PHE A 9 -43.95 28.80 -21.30
N GLN A 10 -44.34 29.84 -20.55
CA GLN A 10 -43.98 31.21 -20.90
C GLN A 10 -42.47 31.33 -20.76
N ALA A 11 -41.74 31.02 -21.83
CA ALA A 11 -40.37 31.46 -21.97
C ALA A 11 -40.43 32.99 -22.09
N SER A 12 -40.15 33.68 -20.98
CA SER A 12 -39.71 35.07 -21.04
C SER A 12 -38.46 35.08 -21.93
N THR A 13 -38.64 35.45 -23.19
CA THR A 13 -37.54 35.75 -24.10
C THR A 13 -36.91 37.06 -23.64
N GLU A 14 -36.15 37.02 -22.54
CA GLU A 14 -35.03 37.94 -22.42
C GLU A 14 -34.08 37.55 -23.56
N SER A 15 -34.13 38.35 -24.63
CA SER A 15 -33.21 38.24 -25.74
C SER A 15 -31.82 38.56 -25.21
N VAL A 16 -31.12 37.56 -24.67
CA VAL A 16 -29.68 37.65 -24.46
C VAL A 16 -29.13 38.01 -25.83
N PRO A 17 -28.52 39.20 -26.01
CA PRO A 17 -28.03 39.63 -27.31
C PRO A 17 -27.12 38.53 -27.83
N LEU A 18 -27.35 38.08 -29.06
CA LEU A 18 -26.64 36.95 -29.69
C LEU A 18 -25.10 37.10 -29.56
N GLU A 19 -24.65 38.35 -29.43
CA GLU A 19 -23.28 38.78 -29.19
C GLU A 19 -22.74 38.46 -27.78
N GLN A 20 -23.58 38.53 -26.74
CA GLN A 20 -23.24 38.17 -25.37
C GLN A 20 -23.08 36.65 -25.20
N ALA A 21 -23.98 35.85 -25.80
CA ALA A 21 -23.83 34.39 -25.86
C ALA A 21 -22.55 33.97 -26.63
N ARG A 22 -22.29 34.61 -27.79
CA ARG A 22 -21.03 34.42 -28.55
C ARG A 22 -19.79 34.85 -27.75
N ARG A 23 -19.90 35.81 -26.85
CA ARG A 23 -18.80 36.24 -25.96
C ARG A 23 -18.55 35.23 -24.85
N CYS A 24 -19.61 34.72 -24.19
CA CYS A 24 -19.48 33.66 -23.18
C CYS A 24 -18.88 32.39 -23.77
N PHE A 25 -19.38 31.93 -24.92
CA PHE A 25 -18.84 30.74 -25.60
C PHE A 25 -17.36 30.89 -25.99
N ARG A 26 -16.96 32.08 -26.48
CA ARG A 26 -15.53 32.36 -26.76
C ARG A 26 -14.67 32.38 -25.50
N ASN A 27 -15.20 32.81 -24.37
CA ASN A 27 -14.45 32.80 -23.10
C ASN A 27 -14.30 31.38 -22.56
N GLU A 28 -15.35 30.56 -22.61
CA GLU A 28 -15.27 29.14 -22.22
C GLU A 28 -14.34 28.35 -23.12
N LEU A 29 -14.38 28.55 -24.45
CA LEU A 29 -13.43 27.95 -25.37
C LEU A 29 -11.97 28.29 -25.04
N LYS A 30 -11.69 29.53 -24.61
CA LYS A 30 -10.33 29.93 -24.19
C LYS A 30 -9.90 29.26 -22.90
N ILE A 31 -10.82 29.03 -21.97
CA ILE A 31 -10.55 28.29 -20.73
C ILE A 31 -10.25 26.83 -21.07
N ILE A 32 -11.08 26.20 -21.90
CA ILE A 32 -10.88 24.82 -22.36
C ILE A 32 -9.53 24.67 -23.09
N ASP A 33 -9.18 25.59 -23.98
CA ASP A 33 -7.91 25.53 -24.73
C ASP A 33 -6.69 25.67 -23.81
N LYS A 34 -6.80 26.50 -22.76
CA LYS A 34 -5.78 26.62 -21.71
C LYS A 34 -5.66 25.33 -20.91
N ASP A 35 -6.78 24.73 -20.50
CA ASP A 35 -6.80 23.50 -19.71
C ASP A 35 -6.28 22.32 -20.54
N VAL A 36 -6.64 22.23 -21.83
CA VAL A 36 -6.09 21.24 -22.78
C VAL A 36 -4.59 21.43 -22.93
N SER A 37 -4.10 22.66 -23.06
CA SER A 37 -2.67 22.94 -23.16
C SER A 37 -1.92 22.51 -21.89
N GLN A 38 -2.49 22.74 -20.70
CA GLN A 38 -1.92 22.26 -19.44
C GLN A 38 -1.90 20.73 -19.36
N LEU A 39 -3.00 20.07 -19.76
CA LEU A 39 -3.07 18.61 -19.80
C LEU A 39 -2.06 18.00 -20.78
N VAL A 40 -1.86 18.62 -21.95
CA VAL A 40 -0.82 18.18 -22.91
C VAL A 40 0.58 18.33 -22.31
N GLY A 41 0.84 19.41 -21.56
CA GLY A 41 2.10 19.59 -20.82
C GLY A 41 2.33 18.48 -19.80
N VAL A 42 1.33 18.19 -18.97
CA VAL A 42 1.39 17.12 -17.96
C VAL A 42 1.56 15.74 -18.61
N ILE A 43 0.89 15.48 -19.74
CA ILE A 43 1.09 14.25 -20.53
C ILE A 43 2.53 14.16 -21.03
N GLY A 44 3.11 15.27 -21.51
CA GLY A 44 4.51 15.35 -21.88
C GLY A 44 5.46 14.98 -20.74
N GLU A 45 5.25 15.53 -19.55
CA GLU A 45 6.05 15.20 -18.36
C GLU A 45 5.89 13.73 -17.95
N LEU A 46 4.66 13.22 -17.90
CA LEU A 46 4.37 11.83 -17.55
C LEU A 46 4.97 10.84 -18.56
N THR A 47 4.96 11.18 -19.86
CA THR A 47 5.62 10.36 -20.90
C THR A 47 7.14 10.37 -20.75
N GLY A 48 7.74 11.50 -20.37
CA GLY A 48 9.15 11.62 -20.00
C GLY A 48 9.51 10.73 -18.82
N GLN A 49 8.77 10.84 -17.71
CA GLN A 49 8.95 9.99 -16.53
C GLN A 49 8.76 8.51 -16.85
N ARG A 50 7.77 8.16 -17.70
CA ARG A 50 7.55 6.77 -18.15
C ARG A 50 8.73 6.25 -18.97
N ALA A 51 9.35 7.07 -19.82
CA ALA A 51 10.53 6.68 -20.58
C ALA A 51 11.76 6.44 -19.67
N GLU A 52 11.93 7.27 -18.64
CA GLU A 52 12.99 7.11 -17.65
C GLU A 52 12.80 5.86 -16.78
N ALA A 53 11.57 5.62 -16.31
CA ALA A 53 11.20 4.40 -15.61
C ALA A 53 11.47 3.14 -16.47
N ARG A 54 11.21 3.18 -17.79
CA ARG A 54 11.57 2.07 -18.70
C ARG A 54 13.08 1.85 -18.79
N LYS A 55 13.89 2.91 -18.82
CA LYS A 55 15.36 2.79 -18.81
C LYS A 55 15.87 2.17 -17.50
N PHE A 56 15.27 2.53 -16.38
CA PHE A 56 15.59 1.94 -15.08
C PHE A 56 15.18 0.46 -15.03
N ARG A 57 13.98 0.13 -15.52
CA ARG A 57 13.49 -1.24 -15.65
C ARG A 57 14.42 -2.11 -16.48
N ARG A 58 14.83 -1.66 -17.67
CA ARG A 58 15.78 -2.39 -18.52
C ARG A 58 17.10 -2.67 -17.81
N ARG A 59 17.64 -1.68 -17.09
CA ARG A 59 18.87 -1.86 -16.29
C ARG A 59 18.68 -2.90 -15.19
N LEU A 60 17.54 -2.90 -14.51
CA LEU A 60 17.20 -3.91 -13.52
C LEU A 60 17.03 -5.30 -14.16
N GLU A 61 16.38 -5.41 -15.31
CA GLU A 61 16.21 -6.66 -16.06
C GLU A 61 17.56 -7.25 -16.49
N THR A 62 18.50 -6.43 -16.97
CA THR A 62 19.86 -6.87 -17.32
C THR A 62 20.61 -7.36 -16.08
N ARG A 63 20.53 -6.63 -14.96
CA ARG A 63 21.15 -7.10 -13.71
C ARG A 63 20.50 -8.37 -13.18
N LEU A 64 19.18 -8.48 -13.34
CA LEU A 64 18.44 -9.66 -12.92
C LEU A 64 18.79 -10.86 -13.80
N SER A 65 18.98 -10.68 -15.11
CA SER A 65 19.44 -11.76 -15.98
C SER A 65 20.90 -12.13 -15.72
N GLU A 66 21.78 -11.16 -15.45
CA GLU A 66 23.16 -11.42 -15.01
C GLU A 66 23.20 -12.23 -13.71
N VAL A 67 22.44 -11.81 -12.69
CA VAL A 67 22.30 -12.53 -11.42
C VAL A 67 21.67 -13.90 -11.65
N ASN A 68 20.64 -14.01 -12.48
CA ASN A 68 19.97 -15.27 -12.75
C ASN A 68 20.87 -16.23 -13.54
N ASN A 69 21.69 -15.75 -14.46
CA ASN A 69 22.68 -16.56 -15.18
C ASN A 69 23.77 -17.06 -14.23
N VAL A 70 24.27 -16.22 -13.33
CA VAL A 70 25.21 -16.62 -12.25
C VAL A 70 24.55 -17.64 -11.31
N LEU A 71 23.23 -17.54 -11.09
CA LEU A 71 22.48 -18.44 -10.22
C LEU A 71 22.02 -19.74 -10.90
N LEU A 72 21.92 -19.80 -12.23
CA LEU A 72 21.37 -20.95 -12.96
C LEU A 72 22.44 -21.88 -13.52
N ASP A 73 23.65 -21.40 -13.80
CA ASP A 73 24.63 -22.17 -14.59
C ASP A 73 25.46 -23.19 -13.78
N SER A 74 25.31 -23.29 -12.45
CA SER A 74 26.05 -24.28 -11.64
C SER A 74 25.46 -24.51 -10.24
N ARG A 75 24.16 -24.83 -10.08
CA ARG A 75 23.62 -25.16 -8.74
C ARG A 75 23.69 -26.65 -8.44
N SER A 76 24.62 -27.03 -7.57
CA SER A 76 24.50 -28.27 -6.79
C SER A 76 23.24 -28.22 -5.90
N ASP A 77 22.67 -29.38 -5.57
CA ASP A 77 21.49 -29.46 -4.69
C ASP A 77 21.71 -28.75 -3.34
N ASP A 78 22.96 -28.71 -2.84
CA ASP A 78 23.35 -28.00 -1.62
C ASP A 78 23.07 -26.49 -1.67
N GLN A 79 23.32 -25.83 -2.81
CA GLN A 79 23.06 -24.39 -2.94
C GLN A 79 21.56 -24.07 -2.95
N ARG A 80 20.71 -24.97 -3.47
CA ARG A 80 19.24 -24.80 -3.42
C ARG A 80 18.71 -24.91 -1.99
N VAL A 81 19.27 -25.83 -1.20
CA VAL A 81 18.95 -26.00 0.21
C VAL A 81 19.38 -24.76 1.01
N GLU A 82 20.58 -24.26 0.75
CA GLU A 82 21.12 -23.08 1.45
C GLU A 82 20.32 -21.81 1.15
N ILE A 83 19.93 -21.58 -0.10
CA ILE A 83 19.06 -20.46 -0.48
C ILE A 83 17.68 -20.59 0.15
N SER A 84 17.11 -21.79 0.17
CA SER A 84 15.81 -22.03 0.81
C SER A 84 15.87 -21.76 2.32
N ARG A 85 16.99 -22.14 2.97
CA ARG A 85 17.25 -21.82 4.37
C ARG A 85 17.36 -20.32 4.59
N TRP A 86 18.15 -19.62 3.76
CA TRP A 86 18.30 -18.16 3.83
C TRP A 86 16.97 -17.42 3.64
N GLN A 87 16.17 -17.83 2.64
CA GLN A 87 14.84 -17.26 2.38
C GLN A 87 13.91 -17.43 3.58
N ARG A 88 13.92 -18.64 4.18
CA ARG A 88 13.13 -18.94 5.37
C ARG A 88 13.57 -18.10 6.57
N THR A 89 14.87 -18.03 6.86
CA THR A 89 15.44 -17.19 7.92
C THR A 89 15.06 -15.72 7.73
N ARG A 90 15.20 -15.19 6.52
CA ARG A 90 14.82 -13.80 6.20
C ARG A 90 13.32 -13.56 6.39
N SER A 91 12.47 -14.49 5.95
CA SER A 91 11.02 -14.38 6.11
C SER A 91 10.61 -14.32 7.58
N PHE A 92 11.21 -15.15 8.44
CA PHE A 92 10.96 -15.11 9.88
C PHE A 92 11.45 -13.83 10.52
N ARG A 93 12.63 -13.31 10.12
CA ARG A 93 13.11 -12.01 10.59
C ARG A 93 12.12 -10.88 10.29
N LEU A 94 11.59 -10.82 9.06
CA LEU A 94 10.60 -9.82 8.67
C LEU A 94 9.29 -9.92 9.48
N ILE A 95 8.88 -11.15 9.82
CA ILE A 95 7.71 -11.40 10.67
C ILE A 95 7.99 -10.96 12.11
N ILE A 96 9.16 -11.30 12.66
CA ILE A 96 9.56 -10.90 14.02
C ILE A 96 9.61 -9.37 14.12
N GLU A 97 10.24 -8.69 13.15
CA GLU A 97 10.29 -7.23 13.09
C GLU A 97 8.87 -6.62 13.09
N TYR A 98 7.95 -7.17 12.29
CA TYR A 98 6.56 -6.73 12.28
C TYR A 98 5.84 -6.97 13.63
N LEU A 99 6.05 -8.14 14.25
CA LEU A 99 5.44 -8.47 15.55
C LEU A 99 5.93 -7.52 16.65
N LEU A 100 7.23 -7.22 16.67
CA LEU A 100 7.83 -6.28 17.62
C LEU A 100 7.26 -4.86 17.44
N GLN A 101 7.09 -4.42 16.19
CA GLN A 101 6.47 -3.12 15.89
C GLN A 101 5.00 -3.03 16.31
N LYS A 102 4.27 -4.14 16.29
CA LYS A 102 2.87 -4.20 16.74
C LYS A 102 2.69 -4.51 18.22
N GLY A 103 3.79 -4.64 18.97
CA GLY A 103 3.75 -4.92 20.41
C GLY A 103 3.49 -6.38 20.80
N PHE A 104 3.55 -7.32 19.85
CA PHE A 104 3.36 -8.75 20.09
C PHE A 104 4.67 -9.42 20.56
N PHE A 105 5.18 -9.01 21.72
CA PHE A 105 6.49 -9.45 22.23
C PHE A 105 6.57 -10.95 22.56
N ASP A 106 5.53 -11.51 23.18
CA ASP A 106 5.50 -12.92 23.55
C ASP A 106 5.57 -13.83 22.31
N THR A 107 4.76 -13.52 21.31
CA THR A 107 4.75 -14.24 20.02
C THR A 107 6.09 -14.11 19.30
N ALA A 108 6.69 -12.92 19.31
CA ALA A 108 8.01 -12.71 18.73
C ALA A 108 9.09 -13.53 19.46
N SER A 109 9.04 -13.61 20.79
CA SER A 109 9.99 -14.39 21.59
C SER A 109 9.89 -15.90 21.31
N ILE A 110 8.67 -16.44 21.22
CA ILE A 110 8.45 -17.85 20.86
C ILE A 110 9.04 -18.14 19.47
N LEU A 111 8.80 -17.25 18.49
CA LEU A 111 9.26 -17.43 17.11
C LEU A 111 10.80 -17.34 17.00
N VAL A 112 11.42 -16.44 17.77
CA VAL A 112 12.89 -16.34 17.92
C VAL A 112 13.48 -17.63 18.47
N ASN A 113 12.91 -18.14 19.56
CA ASN A 113 13.41 -19.35 20.24
C ASN A 113 13.25 -20.62 19.38
N GLN A 114 12.14 -20.73 18.64
CA GLN A 114 11.89 -21.87 17.75
C GLN A 114 12.82 -21.92 16.54
N HIS A 115 13.29 -20.76 16.06
CA HIS A 115 14.10 -20.67 14.85
C HIS A 115 15.57 -20.29 15.09
N GLY A 116 15.99 -20.14 16.36
CA GLY A 116 17.38 -19.84 16.72
C GLY A 116 17.88 -18.53 16.11
N LEU A 117 17.01 -17.54 16.01
CA LEU A 117 17.34 -16.26 15.37
C LEU A 117 17.82 -15.27 16.43
N GLU A 118 19.13 -15.02 16.47
CA GLU A 118 19.66 -13.91 17.26
C GLU A 118 19.09 -12.59 16.72
N VAL A 119 18.36 -11.86 17.55
CA VAL A 119 17.97 -10.48 17.27
C VAL A 119 19.27 -9.73 17.13
N THR A 120 19.62 -9.35 15.90
CA THR A 120 20.91 -8.71 15.63
C THR A 120 20.98 -7.42 16.44
N ASP A 121 21.89 -7.37 17.43
CA ASP A 121 22.30 -6.20 18.23
C ASP A 121 23.01 -5.15 17.35
N GLY A 122 22.34 -4.75 16.28
CA GLY A 122 22.91 -4.07 15.13
C GLY A 122 22.71 -2.56 15.16
N ALA A 123 22.78 -1.90 16.31
CA ALA A 123 22.92 -0.44 16.37
C ALA A 123 23.31 0.06 17.77
N LYS A 124 24.56 -0.19 18.20
CA LYS A 124 25.23 0.77 19.11
C LYS A 124 25.62 2.01 18.30
N THR A 125 24.64 2.80 17.89
CA THR A 125 24.85 4.08 17.20
C THR A 125 24.61 5.22 18.18
N ASN A 126 25.73 5.85 18.57
CA ASN A 126 25.91 7.14 19.22
C ASN A 126 24.63 7.88 19.68
N PHE A 127 24.39 7.81 21.00
CA PHE A 127 23.49 8.65 21.79
C PHE A 127 23.91 10.13 21.80
N LEU A 128 23.92 10.78 20.64
CA LEU A 128 24.16 12.22 20.55
C LEU A 128 22.82 12.92 20.32
N ALA A 129 22.32 13.52 21.41
CA ALA A 129 21.19 14.46 21.48
C ALA A 129 19.87 13.90 20.94
N ASN A 130 19.20 13.04 21.73
CA ASN A 130 17.86 12.59 21.38
C ASN A 130 16.83 13.70 21.68
N PRO A 131 16.10 14.25 20.69
CA PRO A 131 15.04 15.24 20.89
C PRO A 131 13.97 14.81 21.90
N LEU A 132 13.79 13.51 22.10
CA LEU A 132 12.82 12.96 23.04
C LEU A 132 13.07 13.39 24.50
N GLU A 133 14.33 13.48 24.94
CA GLU A 133 14.61 13.92 26.31
C GLU A 133 14.05 15.34 26.52
N PHE A 134 14.32 16.24 25.59
CA PHE A 134 13.78 17.60 25.66
C PHE A 134 12.25 17.62 25.57
N MET A 135 11.65 16.82 24.69
CA MET A 135 10.18 16.73 24.57
C MET A 135 9.52 16.28 25.88
N LEU A 136 10.09 15.27 26.56
CA LEU A 136 9.61 14.77 27.85
C LEU A 136 9.78 15.83 28.95
N ARG A 137 10.95 16.48 29.04
CA ARG A 137 11.20 17.56 30.01
C ARG A 137 10.24 18.73 29.80
N ARG A 138 9.97 19.07 28.54
CA ARG A 138 9.00 20.09 28.16
C ARG A 138 7.58 19.69 28.55
N GLN A 139 7.17 18.45 28.33
CA GLN A 139 5.85 17.96 28.72
C GLN A 139 5.66 17.95 30.24
N GLU A 140 6.66 17.50 31.00
CA GLU A 140 6.60 17.52 32.47
C GLU A 140 6.44 18.95 33.00
N PHE A 141 7.15 19.91 32.41
CA PHE A 141 6.98 21.33 32.71
C PHE A 141 5.56 21.84 32.39
N VAL A 142 5.00 21.46 31.24
CA VAL A 142 3.60 21.79 30.88
C VAL A 142 2.63 21.28 31.95
N GLU A 143 2.82 20.07 32.46
CA GLU A 143 1.94 19.52 33.50
C GLU A 143 2.04 20.26 34.85
N PHE A 144 3.22 20.80 35.20
CA PHE A 144 3.33 21.73 36.34
C PHE A 144 2.56 23.03 36.08
N CYS A 145 2.65 23.58 34.87
CA CYS A 145 1.91 24.78 34.48
C CYS A 145 0.40 24.55 34.43
N ARG A 146 -0.07 23.37 34.00
CA ARG A 146 -1.49 23.00 33.96
C ARG A 146 -2.10 23.03 35.36
N ARG A 147 -1.36 22.53 36.36
CA ARG A 147 -1.75 22.55 37.78
C ARG A 147 -1.58 23.92 38.45
N ARG A 148 -1.08 24.92 37.72
CA ARG A 148 -0.72 26.26 38.24
C ARG A 148 0.29 26.24 39.40
N ASP A 149 1.12 25.19 39.49
CA ASP A 149 2.20 25.10 40.47
C ASP A 149 3.47 25.81 39.94
N LEU A 150 3.40 27.14 39.91
CA LEU A 150 4.42 27.99 39.28
C LEU A 150 5.77 27.91 40.01
N ALA A 151 5.76 27.69 41.33
CA ALA A 151 6.98 27.62 42.12
C ALA A 151 7.83 26.40 41.72
N ASN A 152 7.20 25.22 41.63
CA ASN A 152 7.87 24.02 41.19
C ASN A 152 8.21 24.07 39.69
N ALA A 153 7.34 24.65 38.85
CA ALA A 153 7.63 24.85 37.43
C ALA A 153 8.91 25.66 37.20
N ILE A 154 9.08 26.80 37.89
CA ILE A 154 10.27 27.65 37.77
C ILE A 154 11.52 26.92 38.25
N SER A 155 11.44 26.19 39.37
CA SER A 155 12.56 25.39 39.87
C SER A 155 12.94 24.28 38.89
N TYR A 156 11.95 23.63 38.27
CA TYR A 156 12.15 22.59 37.27
C TYR A 156 12.82 23.14 36.02
N ALA A 157 12.30 24.25 35.46
CA ALA A 157 12.86 24.89 34.27
C ALA A 157 14.33 25.30 34.47
N LYS A 158 14.67 25.90 35.61
CA LYS A 158 16.06 26.27 35.94
C LYS A 158 17.01 25.07 35.95
N LYS A 159 16.53 23.90 36.39
CA LYS A 159 17.34 22.69 36.48
C LYS A 159 17.49 21.98 35.14
N HIS A 160 16.42 21.90 34.35
CA HIS A 160 16.36 21.05 33.17
C HIS A 160 16.51 21.81 31.84
N PHE A 161 16.04 23.05 31.72
CA PHE A 161 16.15 23.81 30.45
C PHE A 161 17.52 24.47 30.26
N ALA A 162 18.34 24.59 31.30
CA ALA A 162 19.69 25.17 31.21
C ALA A 162 20.59 24.45 30.20
N ASN A 163 20.41 23.13 30.03
CA ASN A 163 21.20 22.33 29.10
C ASN A 163 20.70 22.42 27.64
N PHE A 164 19.48 22.93 27.43
CA PHE A 164 18.83 22.99 26.11
C PHE A 164 18.68 24.42 25.59
N SER A 165 19.01 25.44 26.38
CA SER A 165 18.81 26.85 26.02
C SER A 165 19.57 27.28 24.76
N VAL A 166 20.68 26.60 24.43
CA VAL A 166 21.49 26.91 23.23
C VAL A 166 20.96 26.19 21.98
N SER A 167 20.36 25.00 22.14
CA SER A 167 19.89 24.17 21.02
C SER A 167 18.39 24.34 20.72
N ASN A 168 17.60 24.78 21.70
CA ASN A 168 16.13 24.84 21.64
C ASN A 168 15.59 26.16 22.25
N GLU A 169 16.25 27.27 21.98
CA GLU A 169 15.94 28.59 22.57
C GLU A 169 14.46 28.96 22.39
N LEU A 170 13.93 28.85 21.16
CA LEU A 170 12.54 29.20 20.83
C LEU A 170 11.53 28.33 21.61
N GLU A 171 11.76 27.02 21.69
CA GLU A 171 10.88 26.10 22.39
C GLU A 171 10.92 26.31 23.90
N VAL A 172 12.09 26.68 24.44
CA VAL A 172 12.25 27.05 25.86
C VAL A 172 11.48 28.33 26.15
N GLU A 173 11.61 29.37 25.33
CA GLU A 173 10.86 30.63 25.48
C GLU A 173 9.34 30.41 25.43
N GLN A 174 8.87 29.65 24.44
CA GLN A 174 7.45 29.28 24.33
C GLN A 174 6.95 28.52 25.57
N SER A 175 7.79 27.66 26.13
CA SER A 175 7.43 26.91 27.34
C SER A 175 7.37 27.85 28.54
N LEU A 176 8.36 28.73 28.72
CA LEU A 176 8.37 29.70 29.83
C LEU A 176 7.18 30.67 29.78
N ALA A 177 6.67 31.01 28.58
CA ALA A 177 5.47 31.82 28.43
C ALA A 177 4.21 31.17 29.04
N LEU A 178 4.17 29.83 29.21
CA LEU A 178 3.08 29.12 29.91
C LEU A 178 2.99 29.47 31.40
N LEU A 179 4.02 30.11 31.98
CA LEU A 179 3.91 30.69 33.32
C LEU A 179 2.88 31.83 33.36
N ALA A 180 2.71 32.55 32.25
CA ALA A 180 1.71 33.59 32.10
C ALA A 180 0.39 33.03 31.53
N PHE A 181 0.47 32.16 30.52
CA PHE A 181 -0.70 31.61 29.83
C PHE A 181 -1.16 30.26 30.41
N GLY A 182 -2.42 30.19 30.83
CA GLY A 182 -3.02 28.95 31.36
C GLY A 182 -3.55 28.00 30.29
N GLU A 183 -4.13 26.89 30.76
CA GLU A 183 -4.82 25.92 29.92
C GLU A 183 -6.00 26.54 29.13
N ASP A 184 -6.69 27.53 29.72
CA ASP A 184 -7.79 28.26 29.07
C ASP A 184 -7.33 29.22 27.94
N SER A 185 -6.02 29.27 27.64
CA SER A 185 -5.50 30.13 26.59
C SER A 185 -5.94 29.63 25.21
N GLU A 186 -6.62 30.48 24.45
CA GLU A 186 -6.96 30.21 23.06
C GLU A 186 -5.83 30.56 22.08
N ILE A 187 -4.73 31.14 22.58
CA ILE A 187 -3.63 31.67 21.78
C ILE A 187 -2.69 30.54 21.37
N MET A 188 -2.47 30.37 20.07
CA MET A 188 -1.38 29.52 19.55
C MET A 188 -0.02 30.20 19.74
N PRO A 189 1.05 29.45 20.09
CA PRO A 189 1.15 27.99 20.20
C PRO A 189 0.77 27.40 21.58
N TYR A 190 0.39 28.25 22.55
CA TYR A 190 0.17 27.84 23.94
C TYR A 190 -1.01 26.88 24.13
N LYS A 191 -2.08 27.08 23.34
CA LYS A 191 -3.21 26.14 23.29
C LYS A 191 -2.75 24.73 22.94
N TRP A 192 -1.94 24.60 21.89
CA TRP A 192 -1.39 23.30 21.45
C TRP A 192 -0.47 22.67 22.49
N LEU A 193 0.26 23.47 23.28
CA LEU A 193 1.13 22.94 24.33
C LEU A 193 0.37 22.18 25.42
N TYR A 194 -0.86 22.57 25.73
CA TYR A 194 -1.73 21.88 26.70
C TYR A 194 -2.57 20.75 26.10
N ASP A 195 -2.53 20.57 24.78
CA ASP A 195 -3.33 19.55 24.10
C ASP A 195 -2.93 18.13 24.57
N LEU A 196 -3.92 17.25 24.69
CA LEU A 196 -3.69 15.85 25.08
C LEU A 196 -3.07 15.05 23.94
N ASP A 197 -3.29 15.44 22.68
CA ASP A 197 -2.69 14.81 21.49
C ASP A 197 -1.15 14.88 21.52
N ARG A 198 -0.57 15.79 22.30
CA ARG A 198 0.87 15.87 22.49
C ARG A 198 1.46 14.63 23.17
N TRP A 199 0.68 13.94 24.01
CA TRP A 199 1.11 12.67 24.59
C TRP A 199 1.20 11.56 23.54
N THR A 200 0.34 11.57 22.52
CA THR A 200 0.46 10.64 21.39
C THR A 200 1.71 10.93 20.57
N ASP A 201 2.02 12.20 20.29
CA ASP A 201 3.24 12.58 19.57
C ASP A 201 4.52 12.13 20.31
N ILE A 202 4.54 12.27 21.64
CA ILE A 202 5.68 11.84 22.48
C ILE A 202 5.80 10.32 22.49
N ALA A 203 4.68 9.60 22.56
CA ALA A 203 4.67 8.13 22.49
C ALA A 203 5.17 7.64 21.12
N ASP A 204 4.74 8.26 20.03
CA ASP A 204 5.18 7.93 18.68
C ASP A 204 6.67 8.21 18.50
N GLN A 205 7.19 9.33 19.03
CA GLN A 205 8.63 9.62 19.02
C GLN A 205 9.42 8.60 19.85
N PHE A 206 8.90 8.19 21.02
CA PHE A 206 9.54 7.15 21.82
C PHE A 206 9.61 5.82 21.08
N ASP A 207 8.52 5.39 20.43
CA ASP A 207 8.50 4.17 19.65
C ASP A 207 9.48 4.25 18.47
N HIS A 208 9.53 5.38 17.77
CA HIS A 208 10.53 5.65 16.72
C HIS A 208 11.96 5.50 17.24
N ASP A 209 12.32 6.18 18.31
CA ASP A 209 13.68 6.16 18.87
C ASP A 209 14.05 4.77 19.40
N LYS A 210 13.09 4.07 20.02
CA LYS A 210 13.25 2.69 20.48
C LYS A 210 13.53 1.76 19.32
N PHE A 211 12.78 1.85 18.22
CA PHE A 211 13.02 1.02 17.04
C PHE A 211 14.37 1.37 16.39
N ALA A 212 14.70 2.65 16.27
CA ALA A 212 15.98 3.12 15.75
C ALA A 212 17.16 2.57 16.57
N LEU A 213 17.05 2.58 17.91
CA LEU A 213 18.07 2.02 18.82
C LEU A 213 18.29 0.52 18.58
N HIS A 214 17.24 -0.22 18.23
CA HIS A 214 17.31 -1.65 17.92
C HIS A 214 17.58 -1.93 16.43
N GLY A 215 17.82 -0.91 15.59
CA GLY A 215 18.01 -1.07 14.15
C GLY A 215 16.77 -1.59 13.41
N ILE A 216 15.60 -1.46 14.02
CA ILE A 216 14.30 -1.83 13.43
C ILE A 216 13.81 -0.64 12.59
N PRO A 217 13.45 -0.84 11.32
CA PRO A 217 12.97 0.25 10.46
C PRO A 217 11.57 0.72 10.88
N ASP A 218 11.29 2.03 10.83
CA ASP A 218 9.98 2.60 11.22
C ASP A 218 8.77 1.99 10.50
N ARG A 219 8.99 1.61 9.24
CA ARG A 219 7.97 0.97 8.43
C ARG A 219 8.28 -0.52 8.31
N PRO A 220 7.31 -1.40 8.60
CA PRO A 220 7.50 -2.83 8.49
C PRO A 220 7.78 -3.21 7.04
N GLN A 221 8.99 -3.67 6.76
CA GLN A 221 9.39 -4.09 5.42
C GLN A 221 8.51 -5.22 4.89
N LEU A 222 7.98 -6.06 5.79
CA LEU A 222 7.05 -7.14 5.45
C LEU A 222 5.85 -6.64 4.65
N ILE A 223 5.18 -5.57 5.12
CA ILE A 223 3.98 -5.02 4.44
C ILE A 223 4.37 -4.45 3.07
N SER A 224 5.47 -3.71 3.00
CA SER A 224 5.96 -3.14 1.73
C SER A 224 6.26 -4.22 0.70
N LEU A 225 6.87 -5.34 1.12
CA LEU A 225 7.16 -6.47 0.24
C LEU A 225 5.90 -7.21 -0.21
N ILE A 226 4.93 -7.41 0.70
CA ILE A 226 3.64 -8.01 0.35
C ILE A 226 2.90 -7.12 -0.65
N HIS A 227 2.81 -5.81 -0.42
CA HIS A 227 2.20 -4.87 -1.36
C HIS A 227 2.89 -4.89 -2.72
N ALA A 228 4.22 -4.86 -2.76
CA ALA A 228 4.97 -4.92 -4.02
C ALA A 228 4.72 -6.23 -4.76
N GLY A 229 4.73 -7.37 -4.06
CA GLY A 229 4.46 -8.68 -4.64
C GLY A 229 3.02 -8.80 -5.16
N LEU A 230 2.02 -8.34 -4.40
CA LEU A 230 0.62 -8.33 -4.82
C LEU A 230 0.41 -7.39 -6.01
N ALA A 231 1.02 -6.20 -6.01
CA ALA A 231 0.92 -5.26 -7.13
C ALA A 231 1.55 -5.81 -8.42
N ALA A 232 2.61 -6.62 -8.32
CA ALA A 232 3.23 -7.29 -9.47
C ALA A 232 2.37 -8.43 -10.06
N LEU A 233 1.42 -8.97 -9.29
CA LEU A 233 0.56 -10.09 -9.69
C LEU A 233 -0.89 -9.68 -9.96
N LYS A 234 -1.32 -8.51 -9.46
CA LYS A 234 -2.70 -8.07 -9.53
C LYS A 234 -3.07 -7.72 -10.97
N THR A 235 -4.05 -8.42 -11.51
CA THR A 235 -4.63 -8.15 -12.82
C THR A 235 -6.09 -7.69 -12.70
N PRO A 236 -6.66 -7.05 -13.74
CA PRO A 236 -8.09 -6.69 -13.74
C PRO A 236 -9.03 -7.91 -13.53
N GLN A 237 -8.58 -9.10 -13.91
CA GLN A 237 -9.30 -10.36 -13.70
C GLN A 237 -9.39 -10.77 -12.22
N CYS A 238 -8.56 -10.21 -11.34
CA CYS A 238 -8.61 -10.50 -9.90
C CYS A 238 -9.80 -9.82 -9.20
N CYS A 239 -10.48 -8.87 -9.85
CA CYS A 239 -11.55 -8.09 -9.23
C CYS A 239 -12.94 -8.74 -9.31
N THR A 240 -13.08 -9.86 -10.03
CA THR A 240 -14.36 -10.54 -10.25
C THR A 240 -14.28 -11.99 -9.77
N SER A 241 -15.30 -12.45 -9.02
CA SER A 241 -15.35 -13.84 -8.52
C SER A 241 -15.32 -14.87 -9.63
N ASP A 242 -15.87 -14.53 -10.80
CA ASP A 242 -16.02 -15.45 -11.93
C ASP A 242 -14.73 -15.65 -12.73
N THR A 243 -13.74 -14.78 -12.53
CA THR A 243 -12.48 -14.74 -13.26
C THR A 243 -11.27 -14.88 -12.34
N ALA A 244 -11.52 -14.90 -11.03
CA ALA A 244 -10.54 -15.22 -10.01
C ALA A 244 -9.92 -16.60 -10.25
N ASN A 245 -8.58 -16.64 -10.21
CA ASN A 245 -7.83 -17.88 -10.32
C ASN A 245 -7.61 -18.47 -8.92
N ILE A 246 -7.91 -19.76 -8.76
CA ILE A 246 -7.76 -20.51 -7.50
C ILE A 246 -6.33 -20.50 -6.95
N ASN A 247 -5.33 -20.47 -7.84
CA ASN A 247 -3.90 -20.44 -7.49
C ASN A 247 -3.33 -19.01 -7.44
N CYS A 248 -4.15 -17.98 -7.60
CA CYS A 248 -3.69 -16.59 -7.56
C CYS A 248 -3.65 -16.07 -6.11
N PRO A 249 -2.48 -15.67 -5.58
CA PRO A 249 -2.39 -15.17 -4.22
C PRO A 249 -3.20 -13.89 -4.02
N VAL A 250 -3.33 -13.04 -5.05
CA VAL A 250 -4.15 -11.82 -5.01
C VAL A 250 -5.64 -12.12 -4.85
N CYS A 251 -6.11 -13.23 -5.42
CA CYS A 251 -7.51 -13.64 -5.32
C CYS A 251 -7.85 -14.32 -3.99
N SER A 252 -6.84 -14.70 -3.19
CA SER A 252 -7.07 -15.36 -1.91
C SER A 252 -7.70 -14.39 -0.89
N PRO A 253 -8.68 -14.82 -0.06
CA PRO A 253 -9.39 -13.92 0.86
C PRO A 253 -8.52 -13.06 1.79
N PRO A 254 -7.46 -13.56 2.45
CA PRO A 254 -6.67 -12.71 3.35
C PRO A 254 -5.88 -11.63 2.60
N LEU A 255 -5.44 -11.89 1.36
CA LEU A 255 -4.61 -10.99 0.57
C LEU A 255 -5.43 -10.10 -0.36
N SER A 256 -6.64 -10.50 -0.74
CA SER A 256 -7.51 -9.74 -1.62
C SER A 256 -7.89 -8.40 -0.98
N SER A 257 -8.20 -8.40 0.32
CA SER A 257 -8.51 -7.20 1.11
C SER A 257 -7.39 -6.16 1.03
N ILE A 258 -6.15 -6.62 1.23
CA ILE A 258 -4.91 -5.81 1.15
C ILE A 258 -4.69 -5.30 -0.28
N SER A 259 -5.00 -6.13 -1.28
CA SER A 259 -4.74 -5.81 -2.68
C SER A 259 -5.68 -4.77 -3.27
N THR A 260 -6.81 -4.45 -2.62
CA THR A 260 -7.88 -3.60 -3.16
C THR A 260 -7.36 -2.29 -3.74
N PHE A 261 -6.49 -1.60 -3.00
CA PHE A 261 -5.95 -0.28 -3.36
C PHE A 261 -4.64 -0.33 -4.18
N LEU A 262 -4.14 -1.53 -4.50
CA LEU A 262 -2.91 -1.67 -5.27
C LEU A 262 -3.14 -1.47 -6.78
N PRO A 263 -2.16 -0.95 -7.52
CA PRO A 263 -2.25 -0.81 -8.97
C PRO A 263 -2.27 -2.19 -9.66
N PHE A 264 -2.75 -2.20 -10.91
CA PHE A 264 -2.69 -3.38 -11.76
C PHE A 264 -1.32 -3.51 -12.43
N ALA A 265 -0.80 -4.73 -12.47
CA ALA A 265 0.40 -5.07 -13.22
C ALA A 265 0.15 -4.94 -14.73
N HIS A 266 1.16 -4.44 -15.44
CA HIS A 266 1.18 -4.44 -16.90
C HIS A 266 1.85 -5.72 -17.39
N HIS A 267 1.10 -6.59 -18.06
CA HIS A 267 1.64 -7.80 -18.69
C HIS A 267 1.75 -7.58 -20.21
N GLU A 268 2.93 -7.88 -20.76
CA GLU A 268 3.17 -7.80 -22.21
C GLU A 268 2.60 -9.02 -22.95
N THR A 269 2.47 -10.16 -22.24
CA THR A 269 1.91 -11.41 -22.76
C THR A 269 0.63 -11.76 -22.02
N SER A 270 -0.39 -12.19 -22.77
CA SER A 270 -1.60 -12.76 -22.19
C SER A 270 -1.38 -14.25 -21.96
N LEU A 271 -1.72 -14.72 -20.76
CA LEU A 271 -1.67 -16.14 -20.40
C LEU A 271 -3.09 -16.59 -20.05
N LEU A 272 -3.50 -17.74 -20.59
CA LEU A 272 -4.76 -18.37 -20.23
C LEU A 272 -4.52 -19.40 -19.14
N VAL A 273 -5.32 -19.32 -18.09
CA VAL A 273 -5.26 -20.24 -16.96
C VAL A 273 -6.63 -20.86 -16.76
N CYS A 274 -6.67 -22.18 -16.58
CA CYS A 274 -7.91 -22.90 -16.41
C CYS A 274 -8.59 -22.52 -15.08
N PRO A 275 -9.88 -22.15 -15.06
CA PRO A 275 -10.59 -21.86 -13.82
C PRO A 275 -10.81 -23.06 -12.88
N ILE A 276 -10.67 -24.29 -13.39
CA ILE A 276 -10.88 -25.52 -12.60
C ILE A 276 -9.55 -26.04 -12.06
N SER A 277 -8.58 -26.30 -12.94
CA SER A 277 -7.28 -26.87 -12.52
C SER A 277 -6.27 -25.83 -12.07
N GLY A 278 -6.46 -24.55 -12.45
CA GLY A 278 -5.47 -23.50 -12.22
C GLY A 278 -4.18 -23.66 -13.04
N GLU A 279 -4.15 -24.59 -14.00
CA GLU A 279 -3.02 -24.81 -14.90
C GLU A 279 -3.08 -23.90 -16.14
N LEU A 280 -1.90 -23.63 -16.71
CA LEU A 280 -1.77 -22.87 -17.94
C LEU A 280 -2.34 -23.64 -19.14
N MET A 281 -2.97 -22.91 -20.05
CA MET A 281 -3.58 -23.43 -21.26
C MET A 281 -2.68 -23.10 -22.45
N ASP A 282 -2.01 -24.11 -22.99
CA ASP A 282 -1.00 -24.01 -24.03
C ASP A 282 -1.26 -25.04 -25.16
N ALA A 283 -0.24 -25.34 -25.96
CA ALA A 283 -0.33 -26.32 -27.05
C ALA A 283 -0.64 -27.74 -26.55
N ASP A 284 -0.10 -28.13 -25.39
CA ASP A 284 -0.28 -29.45 -24.79
C ASP A 284 -1.55 -29.54 -23.94
N ASN A 285 -2.02 -28.41 -23.42
CA ASN A 285 -3.24 -28.28 -22.64
C ASN A 285 -4.19 -27.24 -23.25
N PRO A 286 -4.74 -27.48 -24.45
CA PRO A 286 -5.42 -26.45 -25.20
C PRO A 286 -6.73 -25.97 -24.55
N PRO A 287 -7.12 -24.72 -24.83
CA PRO A 287 -8.41 -24.19 -24.41
C PRO A 287 -9.57 -24.87 -25.13
N MET A 288 -10.57 -25.31 -24.36
CA MET A 288 -11.78 -25.98 -24.79
C MET A 288 -13.00 -25.16 -24.36
N VAL A 289 -13.91 -24.90 -25.29
CA VAL A 289 -15.13 -24.09 -25.08
C VAL A 289 -16.32 -25.02 -24.93
N LEU A 290 -17.05 -24.88 -23.83
CA LEU A 290 -18.35 -25.54 -23.62
C LEU A 290 -19.46 -24.81 -24.40
N PRO A 291 -20.64 -25.44 -24.65
CA PRO A 291 -21.74 -24.81 -25.39
C PRO A 291 -22.25 -23.47 -24.83
N ASN A 292 -22.03 -23.20 -23.54
CA ASN A 292 -22.36 -21.92 -22.90
C ASN A 292 -21.29 -20.82 -23.09
N GLY A 293 -20.24 -21.08 -23.88
CA GLY A 293 -19.17 -20.12 -24.16
C GLY A 293 -18.06 -20.06 -23.11
N ASN A 294 -18.13 -20.87 -22.03
CA ASN A 294 -17.07 -20.88 -21.02
C ASN A 294 -15.90 -21.76 -21.45
N VAL A 295 -14.69 -21.27 -21.16
CA VAL A 295 -13.43 -21.89 -21.59
C VAL A 295 -12.73 -22.59 -20.42
N TYR A 296 -12.32 -23.83 -20.65
CA TYR A 296 -11.62 -24.70 -19.69
C TYR A 296 -10.49 -25.47 -20.39
N SER A 297 -9.53 -25.99 -19.63
CA SER A 297 -8.42 -26.73 -20.24
C SER A 297 -8.85 -28.13 -20.64
N SER A 298 -8.21 -28.65 -21.70
CA SER A 298 -8.47 -30.02 -22.15
C SER A 298 -8.25 -31.04 -21.03
N LYS A 299 -7.14 -30.92 -20.27
CA LYS A 299 -6.85 -31.83 -19.14
C LYS A 299 -7.95 -31.80 -18.08
N ALA A 300 -8.35 -30.60 -17.63
CA ALA A 300 -9.38 -30.47 -16.59
C ALA A 300 -10.74 -31.05 -17.01
N LEU A 301 -11.14 -30.86 -18.27
CA LEU A 301 -12.38 -31.44 -18.78
C LEU A 301 -12.30 -32.97 -18.92
N HIS A 302 -11.17 -33.52 -19.34
CA HIS A 302 -11.00 -34.98 -19.42
C HIS A 302 -11.01 -35.64 -18.04
N GLU A 303 -10.34 -35.05 -17.04
CA GLU A 303 -10.36 -35.54 -15.66
C GLU A 303 -11.77 -35.48 -15.05
N MET A 304 -12.50 -34.39 -15.31
CA MET A 304 -13.90 -34.26 -14.89
C MET A 304 -14.80 -35.28 -15.60
N ALA A 305 -14.63 -35.48 -16.89
CA ALA A 305 -15.39 -36.47 -17.65
C ALA A 305 -15.10 -37.91 -17.18
N ALA A 306 -13.84 -38.22 -16.86
CA ALA A 306 -13.46 -39.53 -16.34
C ALA A 306 -14.13 -39.83 -14.99
N SER A 307 -14.26 -38.83 -14.11
CA SER A 307 -14.91 -38.98 -12.81
C SER A 307 -16.45 -38.97 -12.88
N MET A 308 -17.03 -38.27 -13.85
CA MET A 308 -18.49 -38.10 -13.99
C MET A 308 -19.10 -38.88 -15.17
N GLY A 309 -18.45 -39.95 -15.63
CA GLY A 309 -19.01 -40.87 -16.63
C GLY A 309 -19.24 -40.25 -18.02
N GLY A 310 -18.38 -39.32 -18.46
CA GLY A 310 -18.41 -38.67 -19.77
C GLY A 310 -19.10 -37.29 -19.80
N SER A 311 -19.65 -36.86 -18.66
CA SER A 311 -20.25 -35.53 -18.48
C SER A 311 -19.28 -34.55 -17.82
N VAL A 312 -19.43 -33.26 -18.12
CA VAL A 312 -18.64 -32.17 -17.53
C VAL A 312 -19.56 -31.10 -16.98
N LEU A 313 -19.28 -30.64 -15.76
CA LEU A 313 -20.01 -29.58 -15.06
C LEU A 313 -19.29 -28.24 -15.26
N CYS A 314 -20.01 -27.24 -15.77
CA CYS A 314 -19.48 -25.88 -15.82
C CYS A 314 -19.39 -25.30 -14.40
N SER A 315 -18.18 -24.97 -13.95
CA SER A 315 -17.96 -24.43 -12.59
C SER A 315 -18.72 -23.13 -12.30
N LYS A 316 -18.94 -22.31 -13.34
CA LYS A 316 -19.61 -20.99 -13.26
C LYS A 316 -21.13 -21.09 -13.30
N THR A 317 -21.67 -21.76 -14.32
CA THR A 317 -23.13 -21.83 -14.57
C THR A 317 -23.80 -23.02 -13.91
N LYS A 318 -23.03 -24.01 -13.44
CA LYS A 318 -23.52 -25.31 -12.92
C LYS A 318 -24.31 -26.14 -13.93
N ASN A 319 -24.27 -25.78 -15.22
CA ASN A 319 -24.85 -26.60 -16.28
C ASN A 319 -23.96 -27.81 -16.59
N VAL A 320 -24.59 -28.94 -16.91
CA VAL A 320 -23.91 -30.19 -17.28
C VAL A 320 -23.96 -30.36 -18.81
N TYR A 321 -22.81 -30.69 -19.40
CA TYR A 321 -22.65 -30.95 -20.83
C TYR A 321 -21.96 -32.29 -21.05
N ARG A 322 -22.02 -32.83 -22.26
CA ARG A 322 -21.19 -33.98 -22.64
C ARG A 322 -19.82 -33.50 -23.09
N MET A 323 -18.77 -34.26 -22.76
CA MET A 323 -17.41 -33.89 -23.17
C MET A 323 -17.26 -33.73 -24.69
N MET A 324 -18.02 -34.51 -25.48
CA MET A 324 -18.05 -34.42 -26.95
C MET A 324 -18.58 -33.09 -27.49
N GLU A 325 -19.33 -32.33 -26.68
CA GLU A 325 -19.87 -31.03 -27.08
C GLU A 325 -18.84 -29.90 -26.91
N ALA A 326 -17.74 -30.16 -26.19
CA ALA A 326 -16.65 -29.20 -26.02
C ALA A 326 -15.83 -29.07 -27.30
N ARG A 327 -15.57 -27.85 -27.74
CA ARG A 327 -14.79 -27.56 -28.96
C ARG A 327 -13.48 -26.87 -28.64
N LYS A 328 -12.41 -27.22 -29.34
CA LYS A 328 -11.12 -26.54 -29.21
C LYS A 328 -11.25 -25.08 -29.64
N CYS A 329 -10.74 -24.17 -28.83
CA CYS A 329 -10.65 -22.75 -29.12
C CYS A 329 -9.30 -22.46 -29.80
N PHE A 330 -9.31 -21.57 -30.79
CA PHE A 330 -8.11 -21.04 -31.44
C PHE A 330 -8.05 -19.54 -31.13
N ILE A 331 -6.88 -19.06 -30.70
CA ILE A 331 -6.63 -17.70 -30.20
C ILE A 331 -5.63 -17.00 -31.10
#